data_AF-A0AAU5V9I1-F1
#
_entry.id   AF-A0AAU5V9I1-F1
#
_cell.length_a   1.000
_cell.length_b   1.000
_cell.length_c   1.000
_cell.angle_alpha   90.00
_cell.angle_beta   90.00
_cell.angle_gamma   90.00
#
_symmetry.space_group_name_H-M   'P 1'
#
loop_
_entity.id
_entity.type
_entity.pdbx_description
1 polymer ?
#
loop_
_entity_poly.entity_id
_entity_poly.type
_entity_poly.pdbx_seq_one_letter_code
_entity_poly.pdbx_strand_id
1 'polypeptide(L)'
;MAARLSSPAETPHPSPERTFRRRATWVVWCAGLAVLVATNVLHRQDQSSGPASPAAAAPAHAHAPVSSASASPSNDRPAARHLPRAEPTRLRIPKISVDAPFTDLAIDATGKLEAPPANDTNLVGWYAKGVSPGEAGTAIIAGHVDTKTSAAVFAGLGDLKKGDKFSVERSDGRTASFVVDSAETFAKDAFPDDRVYADTSDAEVRLITCAGTYNRTVKDYTDNLVVFAHLV
;
A
#
# COMPACT_ATOMS: atom_id res chain seq x y z
N MET A 1 15.15 45.03 64.06
CA MET A 1 14.13 45.95 63.51
C MET A 1 13.46 45.21 62.36
N ALA A 2 12.43 44.39 62.61
CA ALA A 2 10.99 44.74 62.72
C ALA A 2 10.39 45.07 61.34
N ALA A 3 9.31 44.46 60.84
CA ALA A 3 8.31 43.60 61.45
C ALA A 3 7.62 42.68 60.42
N ARG A 4 7.18 41.50 60.88
CA ARG A 4 6.14 40.65 60.27
C ARG A 4 4.76 41.21 60.65
N LEU A 5 3.77 41.08 59.77
CA LEU A 5 2.38 40.76 60.15
C LEU A 5 1.73 39.88 59.09
N SER A 6 1.02 38.86 59.57
CA SER A 6 0.37 37.76 58.85
C SER A 6 -1.12 38.05 58.61
N SER A 7 -1.63 37.61 57.44
CA SER A 7 -2.93 36.96 57.13
C SER A 7 -4.27 37.68 57.49
N PRO A 8 -5.38 37.38 56.78
CA PRO A 8 -6.00 36.06 56.80
C PRO A 8 -6.38 35.45 55.44
N ALA A 9 -6.63 34.15 55.50
CA ALA A 9 -7.19 33.29 54.47
C ALA A 9 -8.67 33.60 54.21
N GLU A 10 -9.09 33.49 52.95
CA GLU A 10 -10.49 33.43 52.56
C GLU A 10 -10.73 32.11 51.80
N THR A 11 -11.68 31.32 52.30
CA THR A 11 -12.17 30.05 51.74
C THR A 11 -13.58 30.25 51.18
N PRO A 12 -14.15 29.32 50.40
CA PRO A 12 -14.46 29.50 48.99
C PRO A 12 -15.96 29.77 48.72
N HIS A 13 -16.27 30.42 47.60
CA HIS A 13 -17.63 30.48 47.05
C HIS A 13 -17.80 29.49 45.90
N PRO A 14 -18.73 28.52 45.98
CA PRO A 14 -19.15 27.70 44.83
C PRO A 14 -20.34 28.36 44.11
N SER A 15 -20.31 28.41 42.78
CA SER A 15 -21.46 28.69 41.90
C SER A 15 -21.09 28.55 40.41
N PRO A 16 -22.02 28.22 39.52
CA PRO A 16 -22.87 27.04 39.48
C PRO A 16 -22.55 26.17 38.26
N GLU A 17 -22.98 24.91 38.31
CA GLU A 17 -22.98 23.99 37.18
C GLU A 17 -23.75 24.58 35.98
N ARG A 18 -23.12 24.56 34.80
CA ARG A 18 -23.82 24.68 33.53
C ARG A 18 -23.59 23.41 32.73
N THR A 19 -24.43 22.42 33.01
CA THR A 19 -24.77 21.35 32.08
C THR A 19 -25.31 21.97 30.79
N PHE A 20 -24.50 22.01 29.73
CA PHE A 20 -25.00 22.25 28.37
C PHE A 20 -24.92 20.98 27.55
N ARG A 21 -25.94 20.16 27.77
CA ARG A 21 -26.35 19.10 26.87
C ARG A 21 -26.98 19.77 25.65
N ARG A 22 -26.30 19.80 24.51
CA ARG A 22 -26.96 19.97 23.21
C ARG A 22 -26.37 19.03 22.18
N ARG A 23 -27.20 18.04 21.83
CA ARG A 23 -27.20 17.33 20.57
C ARG A 23 -27.29 18.34 19.43
N ALA A 24 -26.45 18.19 18.41
CA ALA A 24 -26.69 18.77 17.10
C ALA A 24 -26.10 17.82 16.05
N THR A 25 -26.97 16.90 15.61
CA THR A 25 -26.95 16.25 14.30
C THR A 25 -26.69 17.28 13.21
N TRP A 26 -25.65 17.08 12.41
CA TRP A 26 -25.48 17.81 11.16
C TRP A 26 -25.97 16.94 10.00
N VAL A 27 -26.94 17.52 9.31
CA VAL A 27 -27.78 16.99 8.24
C VAL A 27 -27.00 16.93 6.92
N VAL A 28 -27.19 15.81 6.23
CA VAL A 28 -26.85 15.56 4.83
C VAL A 28 -27.53 16.58 3.92
N TRP A 29 -26.78 17.18 2.99
CA TRP A 29 -27.36 17.85 1.82
C TRP A 29 -26.90 17.16 0.54
N CYS A 30 -27.85 16.49 -0.10
CA CYS A 30 -27.84 16.15 -1.51
C CYS A 30 -28.45 17.31 -2.29
N ALA A 31 -27.83 17.72 -3.40
CA ALA A 31 -28.54 18.23 -4.57
C ALA A 31 -27.58 18.20 -5.77
N GLY A 32 -27.92 17.38 -6.76
CA GLY A 32 -27.32 17.40 -8.09
C GLY A 32 -28.18 18.19 -9.09
N LEU A 33 -27.62 18.41 -10.27
CA LEU A 33 -28.31 18.54 -11.56
C LEU A 33 -27.20 18.46 -12.63
N ALA A 34 -27.04 17.36 -13.38
CA ALA A 34 -27.81 16.92 -14.55
C ALA A 34 -27.75 17.89 -15.75
N VAL A 35 -27.06 17.47 -16.82
CA VAL A 35 -27.43 17.80 -18.21
C VAL A 35 -27.29 16.53 -19.06
N LEU A 36 -28.44 16.14 -19.61
CA LEU A 36 -28.71 15.01 -20.50
C LEU A 36 -28.49 15.41 -21.97
N VAL A 37 -28.02 14.47 -22.78
CA VAL A 37 -28.24 14.48 -24.25
C VAL A 37 -28.96 13.18 -24.63
N ALA A 38 -30.25 13.34 -24.93
CA ALA A 38 -31.18 12.45 -25.65
C ALA A 38 -30.75 12.37 -27.14
N THR A 39 -31.11 11.43 -28.03
CA THR A 39 -31.96 10.22 -28.13
C THR A 39 -31.78 9.74 -29.59
N ASN A 40 -31.86 8.45 -29.89
CA ASN A 40 -32.85 7.94 -30.86
C ASN A 40 -32.87 6.41 -30.96
N VAL A 41 -34.09 5.89 -31.04
CA VAL A 41 -34.50 4.49 -31.09
C VAL A 41 -35.25 4.26 -32.40
N LEU A 42 -35.12 3.02 -32.90
CA LEU A 42 -35.94 2.34 -33.92
C LEU A 42 -35.65 2.62 -35.41
N HIS A 43 -34.99 1.65 -36.04
CA HIS A 43 -35.45 1.11 -37.32
C HIS A 43 -35.44 -0.42 -37.31
N ARG A 44 -36.59 -0.94 -37.76
CA ARG A 44 -37.03 -2.31 -38.08
C ARG A 44 -35.93 -3.28 -38.54
N GLN A 45 -35.89 -4.50 -38.01
CA GLN A 45 -36.69 -5.69 -38.36
C GLN A 45 -36.36 -6.31 -39.74
N ASP A 46 -36.15 -7.62 -39.68
CA ASP A 46 -36.04 -8.63 -40.72
C ASP A 46 -34.84 -8.55 -41.66
N GLN A 47 -34.03 -9.63 -41.64
CA GLN A 47 -33.90 -10.52 -42.80
C GLN A 47 -33.35 -11.88 -42.35
N SER A 48 -34.23 -12.86 -42.51
CA SER A 48 -33.99 -14.29 -42.53
C SER A 48 -32.93 -14.66 -43.56
N SER A 49 -32.06 -15.62 -43.23
CA SER A 49 -31.44 -16.51 -44.23
C SER A 49 -31.01 -17.80 -43.55
N GLY A 50 -31.85 -18.82 -43.71
CA GLY A 50 -31.48 -20.22 -43.57
C GLY A 50 -30.71 -20.73 -44.81
N PRO A 51 -30.44 -22.04 -44.90
CA PRO A 51 -29.08 -22.57 -45.11
C PRO A 51 -28.85 -23.17 -46.51
N ALA A 52 -27.59 -23.36 -46.89
CA ALA A 52 -27.17 -24.45 -47.80
C ALA A 52 -25.65 -24.62 -47.84
N SER A 53 -25.19 -25.80 -47.43
CA SER A 53 -24.00 -26.48 -47.95
C SER A 53 -24.44 -27.28 -49.20
N PRO A 54 -23.59 -27.51 -50.23
CA PRO A 54 -22.83 -28.77 -50.26
C PRO A 54 -21.50 -28.73 -51.07
N ALA A 55 -20.87 -29.91 -51.16
CA ALA A 55 -19.77 -30.38 -52.04
C ALA A 55 -18.37 -30.37 -51.38
N ALA A 56 -17.81 -31.49 -50.90
CA ALA A 56 -17.47 -32.78 -51.50
C ALA A 56 -16.06 -32.84 -52.14
N ALA A 57 -15.28 -33.78 -51.60
CA ALA A 57 -14.20 -34.60 -52.19
C ALA A 57 -12.78 -34.02 -52.41
N ALA A 58 -11.83 -34.66 -51.71
CA ALA A 58 -10.38 -34.68 -51.95
C ALA A 58 -10.02 -35.60 -53.15
N PRO A 59 -8.74 -35.70 -53.60
CA PRO A 59 -7.78 -36.57 -52.92
C PRO A 59 -6.31 -36.09 -52.87
N ALA A 60 -5.50 -36.97 -52.28
CA ALA A 60 -4.13 -36.87 -51.78
C ALA A 60 -2.99 -36.66 -52.80
N HIS A 61 -1.91 -36.04 -52.31
CA HIS A 61 -0.53 -36.38 -52.68
C HIS A 61 0.35 -36.46 -51.43
N ALA A 62 1.25 -37.45 -51.44
CA ALA A 62 2.04 -37.92 -50.30
C ALA A 62 3.51 -37.49 -50.36
N HIS A 63 4.16 -37.61 -49.19
CA HIS A 63 5.61 -37.72 -48.90
C HIS A 63 6.42 -36.43 -48.60
N ALA A 64 6.77 -36.26 -47.32
CA ALA A 64 8.14 -36.46 -46.80
C ALA A 64 8.15 -36.42 -45.25
N PRO A 65 8.91 -37.27 -44.54
CA PRO A 65 9.13 -37.14 -43.11
C PRO A 65 10.36 -36.25 -42.86
N VAL A 66 10.17 -35.11 -42.20
CA VAL A 66 11.29 -34.40 -41.55
C VAL A 66 11.15 -34.59 -40.05
N SER A 67 12.13 -35.30 -39.52
CA SER A 67 12.33 -35.55 -38.10
C SER A 67 12.88 -34.31 -37.41
N SER A 68 12.40 -34.06 -36.19
CA SER A 68 13.05 -33.31 -35.11
C SER A 68 13.31 -31.81 -35.35
N ALA A 69 12.83 -30.87 -34.54
CA ALA A 69 12.77 -30.89 -33.09
C ALA A 69 11.49 -30.17 -32.61
N SER A 70 10.61 -30.93 -31.95
CA SER A 70 9.66 -30.31 -31.03
C SER A 70 10.49 -29.86 -29.83
N ALA A 71 10.79 -28.56 -29.77
CA ALA A 71 11.34 -27.96 -28.57
C ALA A 71 10.27 -28.10 -27.48
N SER A 72 10.38 -29.16 -26.68
CA SER A 72 9.66 -29.24 -25.42
C SER A 72 10.02 -28.01 -24.61
N PRO A 73 9.06 -27.21 -24.12
CA PRO A 73 9.37 -26.24 -23.09
C PRO A 73 9.66 -27.04 -21.82
N SER A 74 10.91 -27.47 -21.64
CA SER A 74 11.43 -27.94 -20.37
C SER A 74 11.64 -26.72 -19.46
N ASN A 75 10.54 -26.18 -18.96
CA ASN A 75 10.53 -25.36 -17.77
C ASN A 75 9.35 -25.79 -16.90
N ASP A 76 9.34 -27.07 -16.54
CA ASP A 76 8.68 -27.54 -15.33
C ASP A 76 9.63 -27.33 -14.13
N ARG A 77 10.21 -26.13 -14.06
CA ARG A 77 10.72 -25.59 -12.81
C ARG A 77 9.48 -25.03 -12.12
N PRO A 78 9.18 -25.41 -10.87
CA PRO A 78 8.16 -24.69 -10.11
C PRO A 78 8.44 -23.20 -10.29
N ALA A 79 7.47 -22.46 -10.84
CA ALA A 79 7.61 -21.03 -11.09
C ALA A 79 8.27 -20.42 -9.86
N ALA A 80 9.42 -19.77 -10.05
CA ALA A 80 10.26 -19.33 -8.95
C ALA A 80 9.37 -18.62 -7.92
N ARG A 81 9.52 -18.97 -6.63
CA ARG A 81 8.82 -18.32 -5.50
C ARG A 81 9.15 -16.82 -5.35
N HIS A 82 9.87 -16.27 -6.33
CA HIS A 82 10.36 -14.92 -6.45
C HIS A 82 10.52 -14.56 -7.93
N LEU A 83 10.56 -13.26 -8.21
CA LEU A 83 10.73 -12.64 -9.51
C LEU A 83 12.19 -12.17 -9.68
N PRO A 84 12.69 -12.00 -10.92
CA PRO A 84 13.97 -11.34 -11.16
C PRO A 84 13.94 -9.88 -10.68
N ARG A 85 15.08 -9.30 -10.32
CA ARG A 85 15.18 -7.89 -9.89
C ARG A 85 14.50 -6.94 -10.89
N ALA A 86 13.63 -6.06 -10.39
CA ALA A 86 13.03 -4.97 -11.16
C ALA A 86 12.58 -3.84 -10.21
N GLU A 87 12.75 -2.59 -10.64
CA GLU A 87 12.39 -1.43 -9.84
C GLU A 87 10.87 -1.34 -9.62
N PRO A 88 10.40 -1.02 -8.41
CA PRO A 88 8.98 -0.82 -8.15
C PRO A 88 8.52 0.54 -8.68
N THR A 89 7.33 0.58 -9.27
CA THR A 89 6.78 1.79 -9.90
C THR A 89 5.49 2.27 -9.25
N ARG A 90 4.67 1.37 -8.70
CA ARG A 90 3.42 1.73 -8.01
C ARG A 90 3.08 0.75 -6.90
N LEU A 91 2.70 1.25 -5.73
CA LEU A 91 2.19 0.46 -4.61
C LEU A 91 0.66 0.61 -4.54
N ARG A 92 -0.05 -0.52 -4.45
CA ARG A 92 -1.50 -0.55 -4.25
C ARG A 92 -1.88 -1.35 -3.03
N ILE A 93 -2.58 -0.72 -2.08
CA ILE A 93 -3.13 -1.39 -0.90
C ILE A 93 -4.63 -1.05 -0.82
N PRO A 94 -5.51 -1.81 -1.50
CA PRO A 94 -6.91 -1.44 -1.67
C PRO A 94 -7.67 -1.23 -0.36
N LYS A 95 -7.38 -2.03 0.67
CA LYS A 95 -8.07 -1.97 1.97
C LYS A 95 -7.95 -0.60 2.66
N ILE A 96 -6.85 0.09 2.45
CA ILE A 96 -6.54 1.39 3.05
C ILE A 96 -6.44 2.50 2.00
N SER A 97 -6.97 2.25 0.79
CA SER A 97 -7.03 3.19 -0.32
C SER A 97 -5.67 3.77 -0.76
N VAL A 98 -4.59 3.00 -0.60
CA VAL A 98 -3.27 3.41 -1.09
C VAL A 98 -3.14 3.09 -2.58
N ASP A 99 -2.75 4.11 -3.34
CA ASP A 99 -2.32 3.99 -4.74
C ASP A 99 -1.20 5.02 -5.00
N ALA A 100 0.04 4.64 -4.71
CA ALA A 100 1.16 5.58 -4.53
C ALA A 100 2.35 5.30 -5.46
N PRO A 101 2.98 6.32 -6.06
CA PRO A 101 4.28 6.20 -6.73
C PRO A 101 5.41 5.90 -5.74
N PHE A 102 6.54 5.46 -6.29
CA PHE A 102 7.78 5.24 -5.55
C PHE A 102 8.80 6.39 -5.75
N THR A 103 9.62 6.58 -4.73
CA THR A 103 10.92 7.25 -4.79
C THR A 103 12.01 6.30 -4.29
N ASP A 104 13.27 6.59 -4.62
CA ASP A 104 14.39 5.86 -4.05
C ASP A 104 14.71 6.37 -2.65
N LEU A 105 14.99 5.44 -1.74
CA LEU A 105 15.53 5.71 -0.42
C LEU A 105 16.97 5.22 -0.33
N ALA A 106 17.73 5.91 0.52
CA ALA A 106 19.10 5.59 0.84
C ALA A 106 19.28 5.40 2.35
N ILE A 107 20.41 4.78 2.71
CA ILE A 107 20.91 4.81 4.07
C ILE A 107 21.79 6.07 4.20
N ASP A 108 21.52 6.89 5.20
CA ASP A 108 22.30 8.08 5.49
C ASP A 108 23.69 7.75 6.08
N ALA A 109 24.51 8.77 6.33
CA ALA A 109 25.84 8.60 6.91
C ALA A 109 25.83 8.05 8.36
N THR A 110 24.66 8.06 9.03
CA THR A 110 24.47 7.52 10.37
C THR A 110 23.99 6.08 10.37
N GLY A 111 23.80 5.47 9.19
CA GLY A 111 23.35 4.09 9.04
C GLY A 111 21.83 3.94 9.09
N LYS A 112 21.06 5.02 8.99
CA LYS A 112 19.59 4.98 9.06
C LYS A 112 18.95 5.09 7.69
N LEU A 113 17.84 4.39 7.49
CA LEU A 113 17.01 4.55 6.31
C LEU A 113 16.35 5.93 6.31
N GLU A 114 16.63 6.71 5.28
CA GLU A 114 15.99 8.00 5.07
C GLU A 114 14.50 7.80 4.74
N ALA A 115 13.62 8.59 5.35
CA ALA A 115 12.21 8.60 4.99
C ALA A 115 11.99 9.36 3.67
N PRO A 116 10.90 9.10 2.93
CA PRO A 116 10.52 9.90 1.77
C PRO A 116 10.38 11.40 2.10
N PRO A 117 10.43 12.30 1.10
CA PRO A 117 10.16 13.72 1.31
C PRO A 117 8.81 13.97 2.00
N ALA A 118 8.82 14.70 3.11
CA ALA A 118 7.62 14.95 3.93
C ALA A 118 6.63 15.97 3.33
N ASN A 119 6.96 16.56 2.17
CA ASN A 119 6.10 17.48 1.43
C ASN A 119 5.16 16.77 0.43
N ASP A 120 5.35 15.47 0.21
CA ASP A 120 4.45 14.65 -0.62
C ASP A 120 3.69 13.66 0.27
N THR A 121 2.38 13.85 0.37
CA THR A 121 1.51 13.02 1.21
C THR A 121 1.18 11.67 0.57
N ASN A 122 1.41 11.48 -0.74
CA ASN A 122 1.07 10.24 -1.46
C ASN A 122 2.32 9.59 -2.06
N LEU A 123 3.43 9.55 -1.32
CA LEU A 123 4.70 9.01 -1.79
C LEU A 123 5.22 7.93 -0.85
N VAL A 124 5.57 6.77 -1.42
CA VAL A 124 6.34 5.74 -0.73
C VAL A 124 7.76 5.72 -1.25
N GLY A 125 8.69 5.27 -0.43
CA GLY A 125 10.07 5.09 -0.83
C GLY A 125 10.49 3.63 -0.69
N TRP A 126 11.33 3.16 -1.61
CA TRP A 126 11.95 1.83 -1.55
C TRP A 126 13.46 1.96 -1.33
N TYR A 127 14.03 1.10 -0.49
CA TYR A 127 15.49 1.06 -0.34
C TYR A 127 16.17 0.47 -1.59
N ALA A 128 16.59 1.35 -2.52
CA ALA A 128 16.98 0.97 -3.87
C ALA A 128 18.28 0.15 -3.98
N LYS A 129 19.15 0.23 -2.98
CA LYS A 129 20.36 -0.60 -2.89
C LYS A 129 20.09 -2.02 -2.37
N GLY A 130 18.90 -2.27 -1.82
CA GLY A 130 18.48 -3.57 -1.31
C GLY A 130 17.78 -4.45 -2.35
N VAL A 131 16.95 -5.36 -1.83
CA VAL A 131 16.14 -6.32 -2.59
C VAL A 131 14.93 -5.60 -3.19
N SER A 132 14.63 -5.86 -4.46
CA SER A 132 13.43 -5.29 -5.10
C SER A 132 12.16 -6.07 -4.74
N PRO A 133 10.97 -5.42 -4.63
CA PRO A 133 9.75 -6.13 -4.29
C PRO A 133 9.46 -7.28 -5.26
N GLY A 134 9.41 -8.49 -4.71
CA GLY A 134 9.18 -9.73 -5.44
C GLY A 134 10.45 -10.52 -5.72
N GLU A 135 11.63 -9.92 -5.61
CA GLU A 135 12.92 -10.64 -5.62
C GLU A 135 13.10 -11.43 -4.32
N ALA A 136 13.90 -12.50 -4.35
CA ALA A 136 14.21 -13.27 -3.15
C ALA A 136 14.93 -12.37 -2.13
N GLY A 137 14.50 -12.45 -0.87
CA GLY A 137 14.97 -11.60 0.21
C GLY A 137 13.92 -10.59 0.68
N THR A 138 14.36 -9.67 1.53
CA THR A 138 13.48 -8.69 2.18
C THR A 138 13.56 -7.33 1.51
N ALA A 139 12.49 -6.91 0.85
CA ALA A 139 12.35 -5.55 0.32
C ALA A 139 11.78 -4.59 1.38
N ILE A 140 12.42 -3.42 1.53
CA ILE A 140 12.00 -2.40 2.51
C ILE A 140 11.33 -1.23 1.82
N ILE A 141 10.09 -0.93 2.24
CA ILE A 141 9.29 0.18 1.73
C ILE A 141 8.85 1.04 2.91
N ALA A 142 9.14 2.34 2.86
CA ALA A 142 8.76 3.29 3.91
C ALA A 142 7.84 4.39 3.39
N GLY A 143 6.97 4.90 4.25
CA GLY A 143 6.05 5.98 3.94
C GLY A 143 5.60 6.71 5.20
N HIS A 144 5.18 7.96 5.05
CA HIS A 144 4.72 8.78 6.18
C HIS A 144 3.34 8.35 6.65
N VAL A 145 3.13 8.40 7.97
CA VAL A 145 1.79 8.25 8.59
C VAL A 145 1.01 9.56 8.43
N ASP A 146 1.67 10.69 8.63
CA ASP A 146 1.14 12.02 8.41
C ASP A 146 2.23 13.02 8.06
N THR A 147 1.80 14.22 7.73
CA THR A 147 2.63 15.40 7.54
C THR A 147 2.16 16.48 8.52
N LYS A 148 2.82 17.64 8.52
CA LYS A 148 2.39 18.79 9.33
C LYS A 148 0.96 19.25 9.07
N THR A 149 0.39 18.90 7.91
CA THR A 149 -0.89 19.43 7.43
C THR A 149 -1.97 18.39 7.23
N SER A 150 -1.64 17.11 7.06
CA SER A 150 -2.62 16.05 6.78
C SER A 150 -2.06 14.66 7.03
N ALA A 151 -2.96 13.69 7.14
CA ALA A 151 -2.64 12.28 6.95
C ALA A 151 -1.86 12.05 5.63
N ALA A 152 -0.99 11.04 5.61
CA ALA A 152 -0.16 10.68 4.47
C ALA A 152 -0.41 9.22 4.04
N VAL A 153 0.41 8.73 3.10
CA VAL A 153 0.19 7.47 2.38
C VAL A 153 -0.02 6.26 3.30
N PHE A 154 0.64 6.21 4.46
CA PHE A 154 0.55 5.11 5.40
C PHE A 154 -0.26 5.43 6.65
N ALA A 155 -1.11 6.47 6.62
CA ALA A 155 -2.01 6.81 7.72
C ALA A 155 -2.87 5.63 8.21
N GLY A 156 -3.31 4.78 7.29
CA GLY A 156 -4.12 3.59 7.57
C GLY A 156 -3.33 2.29 7.71
N LEU A 157 -1.99 2.31 7.71
CA LEU A 157 -1.18 1.08 7.63
C LEU A 157 -1.46 0.10 8.79
N GLY A 158 -1.81 0.63 9.97
CA GLY A 158 -2.18 -0.15 11.16
C GLY A 158 -3.49 -0.93 11.04
N ASP A 159 -4.31 -0.65 10.03
CA ASP A 159 -5.57 -1.37 9.80
C ASP A 159 -5.38 -2.67 9.01
N LEU A 160 -4.15 -2.91 8.50
CA LEU A 160 -3.80 -4.16 7.85
C LEU A 160 -3.70 -5.31 8.86
N LYS A 161 -4.19 -6.47 8.43
CA LYS A 161 -4.32 -7.69 9.19
C LYS A 161 -3.82 -8.86 8.36
N LYS A 162 -3.46 -9.94 9.04
CA LYS A 162 -3.10 -11.19 8.40
C LYS A 162 -4.12 -11.60 7.33
N GLY A 163 -3.65 -11.91 6.13
CA GLY A 163 -4.48 -12.30 4.99
C GLY A 163 -4.89 -11.15 4.07
N ASP A 164 -4.73 -9.89 4.47
CA ASP A 164 -4.93 -8.76 3.55
C ASP A 164 -3.90 -8.79 2.43
N LYS A 165 -4.26 -8.23 1.27
CA LYS A 165 -3.40 -8.25 0.09
C LYS A 165 -3.03 -6.84 -0.37
N PHE A 166 -1.85 -6.74 -0.95
CA PHE A 166 -1.39 -5.58 -1.68
C PHE A 166 -0.55 -6.00 -2.89
N SER A 167 -0.30 -5.06 -3.79
CA SER A 167 0.52 -5.32 -4.96
C SER A 167 1.50 -4.21 -5.25
N VAL A 168 2.60 -4.59 -5.90
CA VAL A 168 3.63 -3.69 -6.41
C VAL A 168 3.75 -3.87 -7.91
N GLU A 169 3.44 -2.83 -8.67
CA GLU A 169 3.74 -2.74 -10.09
C GLU A 169 5.26 -2.50 -10.26
N ARG A 170 5.86 -3.09 -11.29
CA ARG A 170 7.32 -3.14 -11.48
C ARG A 170 7.70 -2.69 -12.89
N SER A 171 8.93 -2.21 -13.05
CA SER A 171 9.44 -1.69 -14.32
C SER A 171 9.59 -2.76 -15.41
N ASP A 172 9.60 -4.04 -15.05
CA ASP A 172 9.58 -5.18 -15.98
C ASP A 172 8.18 -5.52 -16.50
N GLY A 173 7.17 -4.72 -16.16
CA GLY A 173 5.77 -4.89 -16.55
C GLY A 173 5.04 -5.98 -15.75
N ARG A 174 5.70 -6.61 -14.76
CA ARG A 174 5.06 -7.58 -13.86
C ARG A 174 4.47 -6.88 -12.64
N THR A 175 3.57 -7.60 -11.97
CA THR A 175 3.02 -7.18 -10.67
C THR A 175 3.36 -8.24 -9.63
N ALA A 176 4.03 -7.84 -8.56
CA ALA A 176 4.26 -8.69 -7.39
C ALA A 176 3.06 -8.54 -6.44
N SER A 177 2.40 -9.65 -6.10
CA SER A 177 1.27 -9.67 -5.17
C SER A 177 1.72 -10.23 -3.83
N PHE A 178 1.33 -9.58 -2.74
CA PHE A 178 1.74 -9.96 -1.40
C PHE A 178 0.53 -10.20 -0.52
N VAL A 179 0.69 -11.07 0.46
CA VAL A 179 -0.26 -11.25 1.57
C VAL A 179 0.39 -10.86 2.88
N VAL A 180 -0.34 -10.11 3.70
CA VAL A 180 0.10 -9.68 5.02
C VAL A 180 0.15 -10.86 5.97
N ASP A 181 1.25 -11.00 6.70
CA ASP A 181 1.46 -11.98 7.75
C ASP A 181 1.12 -11.40 9.13
N SER A 182 1.58 -10.18 9.39
CA SER A 182 1.39 -9.47 10.65
C SER A 182 1.62 -7.96 10.51
N ALA A 183 1.10 -7.20 11.46
CA ALA A 183 1.38 -5.78 11.64
C ALA A 183 1.79 -5.59 13.11
N GLU A 184 3.01 -5.10 13.35
CA GLU A 184 3.60 -4.99 14.68
C GLU A 184 4.21 -3.61 14.89
N THR A 185 4.01 -3.06 16.10
CA THR A 185 4.54 -1.75 16.50
C THR A 185 5.73 -1.95 17.44
N PHE A 186 6.83 -1.26 17.16
CA PHE A 186 8.07 -1.31 17.94
C PHE A 186 8.49 0.09 18.36
N ALA A 187 8.91 0.24 19.61
CA ALA A 187 9.54 1.46 20.09
C ALA A 187 10.84 1.71 19.33
N LYS A 188 11.09 2.97 18.93
CA LYS A 188 12.27 3.31 18.11
C LYS A 188 13.61 3.10 18.83
N ASP A 189 13.61 3.17 20.16
CA ASP A 189 14.80 2.93 21.00
C ASP A 189 15.10 1.44 21.22
N ALA A 190 14.15 0.57 20.88
CA ALA A 190 14.26 -0.89 20.96
C ALA A 190 13.85 -1.56 19.65
N PHE A 191 14.05 -0.86 18.52
CA PHE A 191 13.65 -1.35 17.21
C PHE A 191 14.47 -2.59 16.83
N PRO A 192 13.83 -3.73 16.48
CA PRO A 192 14.54 -4.98 16.25
C PRO A 192 15.11 -5.02 14.81
N ASP A 193 16.16 -4.24 14.56
CA ASP A 193 16.82 -4.11 13.25
C ASP A 193 17.16 -5.48 12.63
N ASP A 194 17.76 -6.37 13.42
CA ASP A 194 18.16 -7.72 12.98
C ASP A 194 16.99 -8.56 12.49
N ARG A 195 15.77 -8.29 12.96
CA ARG A 195 14.56 -9.02 12.53
C ARG A 195 13.88 -8.33 11.35
N VAL A 196 13.79 -7.00 11.39
CA VAL A 196 13.07 -6.24 10.37
C VAL A 196 13.85 -6.22 9.06
N TYR A 197 15.18 -6.08 9.15
CA TYR A 197 16.06 -5.97 7.99
C TYR A 197 16.78 -7.28 7.64
N ALA A 198 16.52 -8.37 8.35
CA ALA A 198 17.04 -9.70 8.00
C ALA A 198 16.70 -10.06 6.56
N ASP A 199 17.69 -10.61 5.87
CA ASP A 199 17.49 -11.24 4.57
C ASP A 199 16.80 -12.60 4.71
N THR A 200 16.10 -13.03 3.67
CA THR A 200 15.30 -14.26 3.65
C THR A 200 15.49 -15.01 2.33
N SER A 201 15.19 -16.30 2.31
CA SER A 201 15.23 -17.07 1.05
C SER A 201 14.00 -16.89 0.18
N ASP A 202 12.91 -16.40 0.76
CA ASP A 202 11.63 -16.15 0.10
C ASP A 202 11.49 -14.66 -0.25
N ALA A 203 10.57 -14.32 -1.15
CA ALA A 203 10.32 -12.91 -1.48
C ALA A 203 9.39 -12.28 -0.44
N GLU A 204 9.96 -11.42 0.41
CA GLU A 204 9.25 -10.75 1.49
C GLU A 204 9.31 -9.22 1.38
N VAL A 205 8.32 -8.56 1.99
CA VAL A 205 8.26 -7.10 2.07
C VAL A 205 8.06 -6.67 3.53
N ARG A 206 8.69 -5.54 3.89
CA ARG A 206 8.35 -4.75 5.07
C ARG A 206 7.81 -3.40 4.64
N LEU A 207 6.56 -3.10 5.02
CA LEU A 207 6.02 -1.75 4.93
C LEU A 207 6.22 -1.07 6.29
N ILE A 208 6.89 0.08 6.31
CA ILE A 208 7.30 0.75 7.54
C ILE A 208 6.72 2.18 7.57
N THR A 209 6.14 2.55 8.71
CA THR A 209 5.72 3.93 8.97
C THR A 209 5.95 4.33 10.42
N CYS A 210 5.93 5.63 10.70
CA CYS A 210 5.96 6.14 12.06
C CYS A 210 4.65 5.81 12.80
N ALA A 211 4.74 5.54 14.11
CA ALA A 211 3.60 5.15 14.94
C ALA A 211 3.73 5.68 16.37
N GLY A 212 2.70 5.45 17.19
CA GLY A 212 2.71 5.82 18.60
C GLY A 212 2.49 7.31 18.84
N THR A 213 3.04 7.82 19.94
CA THR A 213 2.83 9.21 20.36
C THR A 213 3.79 10.15 19.65
N TYR A 214 3.29 11.26 19.14
CA TYR A 214 4.15 12.31 18.60
C TYR A 214 4.82 13.12 19.73
N ASN A 215 6.14 13.02 19.84
CA ASN A 215 6.95 13.81 20.76
C ASN A 215 7.31 15.16 20.13
N ARG A 216 6.66 16.23 20.60
CA ARG A 216 6.86 17.60 20.08
C ARG A 216 8.24 18.19 20.36
N THR A 217 8.95 17.70 21.38
CA THR A 217 10.27 18.21 21.76
C THR A 217 11.32 17.81 20.72
N VAL A 218 11.32 16.53 20.34
CA VAL A 218 12.24 15.99 19.31
C VAL A 218 11.62 15.95 17.92
N LYS A 219 10.34 16.35 17.80
CA LYS A 219 9.55 16.39 16.55
C LYS A 219 9.47 15.04 15.84
N ASP A 220 9.35 13.97 16.62
CA ASP A 220 9.35 12.61 16.11
C ASP A 220 8.34 11.73 16.84
N TYR A 221 7.92 10.65 16.19
CA TYR A 221 7.08 9.60 16.73
C TYR A 221 7.89 8.65 17.62
N THR A 222 7.28 8.13 18.69
CA THR A 222 7.94 7.20 19.63
C THR A 222 8.18 5.81 19.05
N ASP A 223 7.37 5.39 18.09
CA ASP A 223 7.34 4.03 17.60
C ASP A 223 7.40 3.99 16.07
N ASN A 224 7.66 2.79 15.53
CA ASN A 224 7.46 2.44 14.14
C ASN A 224 6.48 1.27 14.05
N LEU A 225 5.56 1.34 13.10
CA LEU A 225 4.73 0.21 12.70
C LEU A 225 5.37 -0.48 11.51
N VAL A 226 5.49 -1.80 11.58
CA VAL A 226 6.02 -2.66 10.52
C VAL A 226 4.97 -3.70 10.14
N VAL A 227 4.61 -3.71 8.85
CA VAL A 227 3.80 -4.78 8.25
C VAL A 227 4.73 -5.78 7.58
N PHE A 228 4.63 -7.04 7.99
CA PHE A 228 5.35 -8.17 7.42
C PHE A 228 4.45 -8.86 6.38
N ALA A 229 4.99 -9.19 5.22
CA ALA A 229 4.25 -9.84 4.14
C ALA A 229 5.17 -10.68 3.24
N HIS A 230 4.60 -11.69 2.59
CA HIS A 230 5.26 -12.55 1.62
C HIS A 230 4.55 -12.57 0.28
N LEU A 231 5.31 -12.89 -0.78
CA LEU A 231 4.83 -13.01 -2.16
C LEU A 231 3.87 -14.20 -2.32
N VAL A 232 2.81 -14.02 -3.14
CA VAL A 232 1.80 -15.05 -3.47
C VAL A 232 1.54 -15.17 -4.97
#